data_AF-A0A7S4B122-F1
#
_entry.id   AF-A0A7S4B122-F1
#
_cell.length_a   1.000
_cell.length_b   1.000
_cell.length_c   1.000
_cell.angle_alpha   90.00
_cell.angle_beta   90.00
_cell.angle_gamma   90.00
#
_symmetry.space_group_name_H-M   'P 1'
#
loop_
_entity.id
_entity.type
_entity.pdbx_description
1 polymer ?
#
loop_
_entity_poly.entity_id
_entity_poly.type
_entity_poly.pdbx_seq_one_letter_code
_entity_poly.pdbx_strand_id
1 'polypeptide(L)'
;ITCELLCWHTNGHALAFGFSDGAVTLVEPRGRAAAVSHGRDSAAEVGAVCVMEGGLLLGPKARADVAVATASADGVIRAWCALGASGSGGDGLHNSDGLRDGDGDGDGDGD
;
A
#
# COMPACT_ATOMS: atom_id res chain seq x y z
N ILE A 1 8.18 0.96 17.95
CA ILE A 1 7.36 0.65 16.77
C ILE A 1 6.20 -0.19 17.26
N THR A 2 4.99 0.36 17.19
CA THR A 2 3.74 -0.30 17.57
C THR A 2 2.96 -0.63 16.32
N CYS A 3 2.28 -1.79 16.31
CA CYS A 3 1.27 -2.09 15.32
C CYS A 3 -0.06 -1.60 15.87
N GLU A 4 -0.68 -0.66 15.17
CA GLU A 4 -1.86 0.06 15.67
C GLU A 4 -3.09 -0.23 14.82
N LEU A 5 -2.87 -0.70 13.59
CA LEU A 5 -3.91 -0.93 12.61
C LEU A 5 -3.78 -2.32 12.01
N LEU A 6 -4.94 -2.97 11.82
CA LEU A 6 -5.06 -4.22 11.11
C LEU A 6 -6.27 -4.16 10.17
N CYS A 7 -6.16 -4.78 9.00
CA CYS A 7 -7.28 -4.94 8.08
C CYS A 7 -7.27 -6.32 7.42
N TRP A 8 -8.37 -7.05 7.54
CA TRP A 8 -8.58 -8.32 6.85
C TRP A 8 -9.24 -8.09 5.49
N HIS A 9 -8.76 -8.82 4.49
CA HIS A 9 -9.50 -9.00 3.24
C HIS A 9 -10.76 -9.84 3.49
N THR A 10 -11.85 -9.57 2.78
CA THR A 10 -13.15 -10.21 3.07
C THR A 10 -13.14 -11.72 2.81
N ASN A 11 -12.35 -12.17 1.84
CA ASN A 11 -12.10 -13.59 1.58
C ASN A 11 -11.29 -14.32 2.68
N GLY A 12 -10.77 -13.62 3.69
CA GLY A 12 -9.96 -14.20 4.78
C GLY A 12 -8.54 -14.63 4.39
N HIS A 13 -8.11 -14.32 3.16
CA HIS A 13 -6.81 -14.71 2.60
C HIS A 13 -5.81 -13.56 2.54
N ALA A 14 -6.08 -12.39 3.11
CA ALA A 14 -5.01 -11.39 3.26
C ALA A 14 -5.23 -10.55 4.50
N LEU A 15 -4.13 -10.10 5.08
CA LEU A 15 -4.10 -9.27 6.26
C LEU A 15 -3.05 -8.17 6.07
N ALA A 16 -3.47 -6.93 6.28
CA ALA A 16 -2.58 -5.79 6.28
C ALA A 16 -2.38 -5.25 7.70
N PHE A 17 -1.19 -4.75 7.98
CA PHE A 17 -0.82 -4.09 9.21
C PHE A 17 -0.25 -2.71 8.91
N GLY A 18 -0.69 -1.71 9.67
CA GLY A 18 -0.10 -0.37 9.70
C GLY A 18 0.67 -0.17 11.01
N PHE A 19 1.81 0.51 10.92
CA PHE A 19 2.69 0.75 12.05
C PHE A 19 2.87 2.24 12.32
N SER A 20 3.18 2.55 13.58
CA SER A 20 3.41 3.90 14.08
C SER A 20 4.58 4.62 13.41
N ASP A 21 5.44 3.90 12.71
CA ASP A 21 6.68 4.39 12.10
C ASP A 21 6.61 4.48 10.56
N GLY A 22 5.40 4.43 10.02
CA GLY A 22 5.11 4.50 8.58
C GLY A 22 5.28 3.17 7.84
N ALA A 23 5.63 2.10 8.54
CA ALA A 23 5.69 0.79 7.90
C ALA A 23 4.30 0.23 7.60
N VAL A 24 4.23 -0.56 6.52
CA VAL A 24 3.05 -1.31 6.10
C VAL A 24 3.47 -2.74 5.80
N THR A 25 2.73 -3.70 6.32
CA THR A 25 2.95 -5.12 6.00
C THR A 25 1.70 -5.71 5.39
N LEU A 26 1.85 -6.43 4.30
CA LEU A 26 0.83 -7.30 3.74
C LEU A 26 1.24 -8.75 3.95
N VAL A 27 0.32 -9.56 4.48
CA VAL A 27 0.46 -11.00 4.62
C VAL A 27 -0.59 -11.66 3.76
N GLU A 28 -0.16 -12.51 2.83
CA GLU A 28 -1.04 -13.30 1.96
C GLU A 28 -0.56 -14.76 1.90
N PRO A 29 -1.44 -15.77 1.89
CA PRO A 29 -1.08 -17.15 1.64
C PRO A 29 -0.72 -17.33 0.16
N ARG A 30 0.50 -17.81 -0.10
CA ARG A 30 0.97 -18.31 -1.40
C ARG A 30 1.15 -19.82 -1.32
N GLY A 31 0.10 -20.56 -1.67
CA GLY A 31 0.12 -22.02 -1.65
C GLY A 31 0.23 -22.58 -0.23
N ARG A 32 1.35 -23.24 0.10
CA ARG A 32 1.60 -23.81 1.44
C ARG A 32 2.35 -22.86 2.39
N ALA A 33 2.72 -21.67 1.93
CA ALA A 33 3.46 -20.68 2.71
C ALA A 33 2.70 -19.35 2.75
N ALA A 34 3.02 -18.49 3.70
CA ALA A 34 2.60 -17.09 3.68
C ALA A 34 3.71 -16.25 3.04
N ALA A 35 3.36 -15.41 2.07
CA ALA A 35 4.20 -14.33 1.62
C ALA A 35 3.97 -13.12 2.53
N VAL A 36 5.08 -12.52 2.97
CA VAL A 36 5.07 -11.30 3.75
C VAL A 36 5.77 -10.25 2.92
N SER A 37 5.05 -9.20 2.56
CA SER A 37 5.61 -8.05 1.85
C SER A 37 5.60 -6.86 2.78
N HIS A 38 6.75 -6.22 2.90
CA HIS A 38 6.94 -5.05 3.75
C HIS A 38 7.24 -3.84 2.88
N GLY A 39 6.66 -2.70 3.26
CA GLY A 39 6.84 -1.42 2.57
C GLY A 39 7.00 -0.32 3.60
N ARG A 40 7.80 0.69 3.25
CA ARG A 40 7.96 1.92 4.02
C ARG A 40 8.03 3.08 3.05
N ASP A 41 7.04 3.95 3.08
CA ASP A 41 6.93 5.12 2.19
C ASP A 41 7.42 6.40 2.87
N SER A 42 7.23 6.48 4.18
CA SER A 42 7.23 7.69 4.97
C SER A 42 7.75 7.41 6.37
N ALA A 43 8.26 8.44 7.02
CA ALA A 43 8.53 8.42 8.46
C ALA A 43 7.28 8.78 9.29
N ALA A 44 6.16 9.10 8.63
CA ALA A 44 4.92 9.50 9.26
C ALA A 44 4.03 8.28 9.58
N GLU A 45 3.30 8.38 10.70
CA GLU A 45 2.38 7.37 11.18
C GLU A 45 1.31 6.99 10.13
N VAL A 46 1.02 5.70 10.02
CA VAL A 46 -0.13 5.22 9.25
C VAL A 46 -1.39 5.39 10.09
N GLY A 47 -2.31 6.25 9.65
CA GLY A 47 -3.58 6.52 10.34
C GLY A 47 -4.73 5.62 9.91
N ALA A 48 -4.64 5.01 8.72
CA ALA A 48 -5.61 4.01 8.26
C ALA A 48 -4.98 2.98 7.31
N VAL A 49 -5.48 1.74 7.34
CA VAL A 49 -5.10 0.65 6.44
C VAL A 49 -6.34 -0.07 5.93
N CYS A 50 -6.37 -0.40 4.65
CA CYS A 50 -7.47 -1.13 4.02
C CYS A 50 -6.95 -2.12 2.99
N VAL A 51 -7.38 -3.38 3.02
CA VAL A 51 -7.11 -4.31 1.92
C VAL A 51 -8.17 -4.12 0.84
N MET A 52 -7.72 -3.91 -0.40
CA MET A 52 -8.59 -3.60 -1.54
C MET A 52 -9.13 -4.87 -2.20
N GLU A 53 -10.45 -4.93 -2.34
CA GLU A 53 -11.13 -5.98 -3.09
C GLU A 53 -10.86 -5.83 -4.59
N GLY A 54 -10.44 -6.91 -5.23
CA GLY A 54 -10.12 -6.89 -6.65
C GLY A 54 -8.79 -6.21 -6.98
N GLY A 55 -7.93 -6.01 -5.99
CA GLY A 55 -6.51 -5.71 -6.19
C GLY A 55 -6.24 -4.37 -6.88
N LEU A 56 -5.04 -4.23 -7.46
CA LEU A 56 -4.57 -2.97 -8.05
C LEU A 56 -4.17 -3.16 -9.51
N LEU A 57 -4.73 -2.33 -10.39
CA LEU A 57 -4.30 -2.24 -11.78
C LEU A 57 -2.99 -1.47 -11.85
N LEU A 58 -1.94 -2.14 -12.30
CA LEU A 58 -0.59 -1.57 -12.47
C LEU A 58 -0.35 -1.08 -13.90
N GLY A 59 -1.28 -1.39 -14.80
CA GLY A 59 -1.25 -1.00 -16.20
C GLY A 59 -2.25 -1.81 -17.02
N PRO A 60 -2.31 -1.60 -18.34
CA PRO A 60 -3.30 -2.23 -19.22
C PRO A 60 -3.20 -3.77 -19.31
N LYS A 61 -2.09 -4.36 -18.84
CA LYS A 61 -1.83 -5.81 -18.87
C LYS A 61 -1.39 -6.39 -17.53
N ALA A 62 -1.37 -5.58 -16.46
CA ALA A 62 -0.80 -5.98 -15.17
C ALA A 62 -1.76 -5.60 -14.05
N ARG A 63 -2.06 -6.59 -13.20
CA ARG A 63 -2.90 -6.45 -12.03
C ARG A 63 -2.29 -7.24 -10.89
N ALA A 64 -2.20 -6.64 -9.72
CA ALA A 64 -2.00 -7.37 -8.49
C ALA A 64 -3.35 -7.83 -7.96
N ASP A 65 -3.47 -9.08 -7.52
CA ASP A 65 -4.74 -9.63 -7.03
C ASP A 65 -5.10 -9.14 -5.63
N VAL A 66 -4.08 -8.83 -4.82
CA VAL A 66 -4.22 -8.25 -3.49
C VAL A 66 -3.44 -6.95 -3.44
N ALA A 67 -4.07 -5.93 -2.90
CA ALA A 67 -3.46 -4.63 -2.70
C ALA A 67 -3.94 -3.99 -1.39
N VAL A 68 -3.18 -3.04 -0.88
CA VAL A 68 -3.47 -2.33 0.38
C VAL A 68 -3.47 -0.84 0.10
N ALA A 69 -4.46 -0.13 0.62
CA ALA A 69 -4.44 1.31 0.69
C ALA A 69 -4.05 1.76 2.11
N THR A 70 -3.22 2.79 2.21
CA THR A 70 -2.91 3.45 3.48
C THR A 70 -3.12 4.94 3.40
N ALA A 71 -3.65 5.53 4.47
CA ALA A 71 -3.62 6.98 4.68
C ALA A 71 -2.59 7.29 5.77
N SER A 72 -1.62 8.15 5.48
CA SER A 72 -0.56 8.54 6.40
C SER A 72 -0.74 9.98 6.89
N ALA A 73 -0.20 10.28 8.07
CA ALA A 73 -0.18 11.63 8.64
C ALA A 73 0.61 12.65 7.77
N ASP A 74 1.37 12.19 6.78
CA ASP A 74 1.99 13.05 5.77
C ASP A 74 1.00 13.59 4.72
N GLY A 75 -0.28 13.27 4.85
CA GLY A 75 -1.34 13.75 3.97
C GLY A 75 -1.44 12.99 2.65
N VAL A 76 -0.76 11.85 2.50
CA VAL A 76 -0.78 11.07 1.27
C VAL A 76 -1.51 9.74 1.47
N ILE A 77 -2.37 9.41 0.51
CA ILE A 77 -2.95 8.07 0.38
C ILE A 77 -2.11 7.27 -0.62
N ARG A 78 -1.69 6.08 -0.20
CA ARG A 78 -0.80 5.21 -0.97
C ARG A 78 -1.44 3.86 -1.23
N ALA A 79 -1.19 3.33 -2.41
CA ALA A 79 -1.66 2.01 -2.83
C ALA A 79 -0.46 1.08 -3.02
N TRP A 80 -0.49 -0.02 -2.30
CA TRP A 80 0.55 -1.02 -2.21
C TRP A 80 0.10 -2.30 -2.85
N CYS A 81 1.00 -2.98 -3.55
CA CYS A 81 0.76 -4.34 -3.99
C CYS A 81 2.00 -5.22 -3.82
N ALA A 82 1.77 -6.51 -3.59
CA ALA A 82 2.82 -7.50 -3.69
C ALA A 82 2.93 -7.92 -5.17
N LEU A 83 4.05 -7.63 -5.81
CA LEU A 83 4.30 -8.19 -7.15
C LEU A 83 4.63 -9.67 -6.99
N GLY A 84 3.94 -10.52 -7.76
CA GLY A 84 4.26 -11.94 -7.82
C GLY A 84 5.72 -12.13 -8.26
N ALA A 85 6.44 -13.04 -7.62
CA ALA A 85 7.83 -13.33 -7.93
C ALA A 85 7.97 -13.97 -9.33
N SER A 86 8.07 -13.15 -10.37
CA SER A 86 8.74 -13.56 -11.61
C SER A 86 10.24 -13.37 -11.41
N GLY A 87 10.86 -14.30 -10.67
CA GLY A 87 12.30 -14.56 -10.74
C GLY A 87 13.23 -13.35 -10.55
N SER A 88 13.08 -12.59 -9.47
CA SER A 88 14.08 -11.64 -8.98
C SER A 88 13.74 -11.34 -7.53
N GLY A 89 14.65 -11.63 -6.60
CA GLY A 89 14.43 -11.63 -5.16
C GLY A 89 14.12 -10.27 -4.55
N GLY A 90 12.90 -9.78 -4.74
CA GLY A 90 12.36 -8.59 -4.11
C GLY A 90 10.98 -8.87 -3.53
N ASP A 91 10.92 -9.38 -2.30
CA ASP A 91 9.68 -9.52 -1.52
C ASP A 91 9.26 -8.15 -0.93
N GLY A 92 9.05 -7.17 -1.80
CA GLY A 92 8.76 -5.78 -1.43
C GLY A 92 7.39 -5.31 -1.91
N LEU A 93 6.70 -4.54 -1.06
CA LEU A 93 5.50 -3.82 -1.50
C LEU A 93 5.90 -2.71 -2.46
N HIS A 94 5.26 -2.68 -3.63
CA HIS A 94 5.41 -1.59 -4.58
C HIS A 94 4.30 -0.56 -4.34
N ASN A 95 4.71 0.69 -4.15
CA ASN A 95 3.82 1.84 -4.05
C ASN A 95 3.69 2.50 -5.43
N SER A 96 2.46 2.69 -5.92
CA SER A 96 2.22 3.65 -7.00
C SER A 96 2.10 5.04 -6.37
N ASP A 97 3.05 5.93 -6.67
CA ASP A 97 3.12 7.27 -6.06
C ASP A 97 1.74 7.94 -5.99
N GLY A 98 1.37 8.32 -4.77
CA GLY A 98 0.00 8.54 -4.33
C GLY A 98 -0.76 9.64 -5.07
N LEU A 99 -2.08 9.52 -5.02
CA LEU A 99 -3.00 10.59 -5.38
C LEU A 99 -2.80 11.73 -4.38
N ARG A 100 -2.07 12.79 -4.79
CA ARG A 100 -2.07 14.06 -4.06
C ARG A 100 -3.31 14.81 -4.48
N ASP A 101 -4.15 15.16 -3.51
CA ASP A 101 -5.17 16.19 -3.71
C ASP A 101 -4.43 17.46 -4.12
N GLY A 102 -4.62 17.85 -5.38
CA GLY A 102 -4.00 19.02 -5.96
C GLY A 102 -4.67 20.28 -5.46
N ASP A 103 -4.51 20.61 -4.18
CA ASP A 103 -4.82 21.94 -3.66
C ASP A 103 -3.56 22.80 -3.79
N GLY A 104 -3.38 23.34 -4.99
CA GLY A 104 -2.30 24.25 -5.34
C GLY A 104 -2.86 25.49 -6.01
N ASP A 105 -3.74 26.21 -5.30
CA ASP A 105 -4.04 27.61 -5.60
C ASP A 105 -2.73 28.42 -5.46
N GLY A 106 -2.32 29.04 -6.56
CA GLY A 106 -1.07 29.78 -6.65
C GLY A 106 -1.15 30.73 -7.84
N ASP A 107 -1.75 31.88 -7.58
CA ASP A 107 -1.92 33.01 -8.48
C ASP A 107 -0.60 33.44 -9.13
N GLY A 108 -0.66 33.73 -10.42
CA GLY A 108 0.43 34.30 -11.19
C GLY A 108 -0.13 35.20 -12.27
N ASP A 109 -0.60 36.37 -11.87
CA ASP A 109 -0.80 37.52 -12.77
C ASP A 109 0.52 37.80 -13.50
N GLY A 110 0.44 37.92 -14.83
CA GLY A 110 1.55 38.33 -15.68
C GLY A 110 0.99 39.02 -16.91
N ASP A 111 1.09 40.36 -16.89
CA ASP A 111 0.68 41.33 -17.91
C ASP A 111 1.19 41.04 -19.34
#